data_AF-A0AAJ1P3K0-F1
#
_entry.id   AF-A0AAJ1P3K0-F1
#
_cell.length_a   1.000
_cell.length_b   1.000
_cell.length_c   1.000
_cell.angle_alpha   90.00
_cell.angle_beta   90.00
_cell.angle_gamma   90.00
#
_symmetry.space_group_name_H-M   'P 1'
#
loop_
_entity.id
_entity.type
_entity.pdbx_description
1 polymer ?
#
loop_
_entity_poly.entity_id
_entity_poly.type
_entity_poly.pdbx_seq_one_letter_code
_entity_poly.pdbx_strand_id
1 'polypeptide(L)' 'MKKKLIKKSEVPDIRFHDLRHTHATLMLKQGIHPKIVSERLGHKRVGITLDTYSHVVPGLQEKAVEDFANNLFQKH' A
#
# COMPACT_ATOMS: atom_id res chain seq x y z
N MET A 1 -7.89 25.18 -0.07
CA MET A 1 -6.54 25.37 -0.69
C MET A 1 -6.24 24.17 -1.58
N LYS A 2 -5.46 24.34 -2.67
CA LYS A 2 -4.77 23.28 -3.46
C LYS A 2 -5.29 22.91 -4.88
N LYS A 3 -6.20 23.67 -5.51
CA LYS A 3 -6.45 23.55 -6.98
C LYS A 3 -5.34 24.16 -7.87
N LYS A 4 -4.47 25.01 -7.30
CA LYS A 4 -3.47 25.79 -8.06
C LYS A 4 -2.29 24.96 -8.60
N LEU A 5 -1.92 23.87 -7.91
CA LEU A 5 -0.81 23.00 -8.33
C LEU A 5 -1.23 22.02 -9.43
N ILE A 6 -2.40 21.40 -9.29
CA ILE A 6 -2.95 20.46 -10.28
C ILE A 6 -3.18 21.17 -11.62
N LYS A 7 -3.65 22.42 -11.61
CA LYS A 7 -3.86 23.23 -12.82
C LYS A 7 -2.59 23.52 -13.64
N LYS A 8 -1.40 23.32 -13.06
CA LYS A 8 -0.09 23.56 -13.70
C LYS A 8 0.61 22.29 -14.17
N SER A 9 0.09 21.13 -13.78
CA SER A 9 0.57 19.81 -14.17
C SER A 9 -0.40 19.25 -15.22
N GLU A 10 0.10 18.68 -16.31
CA GLU A 10 -0.73 17.99 -17.34
C GLU A 10 -1.35 16.67 -16.84
N VAL A 11 -1.50 16.52 -15.53
CA VAL A 11 -2.13 15.36 -14.93
C VAL A 11 -3.64 15.60 -14.81
N PRO A 12 -4.46 14.54 -14.85
CA PRO A 12 -5.90 14.63 -14.61
C PRO A 12 -6.23 15.37 -13.31
N ASP A 13 -7.47 15.85 -13.13
CA ASP A 13 -7.87 16.46 -11.85
C ASP A 13 -7.90 15.41 -10.73
N ILE A 14 -6.76 15.21 -10.07
CA ILE A 14 -6.58 14.21 -9.01
C ILE A 14 -6.80 14.86 -7.65
N ARG A 15 -7.70 14.30 -6.84
CA ARG A 15 -7.93 14.80 -5.48
C ARG A 15 -6.77 14.35 -4.58
N PHE A 16 -6.54 15.08 -3.49
CA PHE A 16 -5.55 14.67 -2.46
C PHE A 16 -5.81 13.26 -1.92
N HIS A 17 -7.07 12.84 -1.90
CA HIS A 17 -7.44 11.49 -1.49
C HIS A 17 -6.89 10.42 -2.44
N ASP A 18 -6.81 10.70 -3.74
CA ASP A 18 -6.34 9.77 -4.75
C ASP A 18 -4.80 9.58 -4.66
N LEU A 19 -4.07 10.63 -4.26
CA LEU A 19 -2.65 10.53 -3.91
C LEU A 19 -2.43 9.65 -2.68
N ARG A 20 -3.29 9.78 -1.67
CA ARG A 20 -3.26 8.95 -0.46
C ARG A 20 -3.50 7.47 -0.80
N HIS A 21 -4.44 7.19 -1.69
CA HIS A 21 -4.69 5.84 -2.21
C HIS A 21 -3.51 5.27 -2.99
N THR A 22 -2.90 6.08 -3.85
CA THR A 22 -1.70 5.70 -4.61
C THR A 22 -0.53 5.36 -3.68
N HIS A 23 -0.31 6.19 -2.65
CA HIS A 23 0.74 5.99 -1.67
C HIS A 23 0.56 4.67 -0.89
N ALA A 24 -0.66 4.40 -0.42
CA ALA A 24 -0.99 3.17 0.29
C ALA A 24 -0.80 1.93 -0.59
N THR A 25 -1.28 1.99 -1.83
CA THR A 25 -1.16 0.92 -2.81
C THR A 25 0.31 0.57 -3.10
N LEU A 26 1.16 1.59 -3.29
CA LEU A 26 2.57 1.37 -3.56
C LEU A 26 3.29 0.69 -2.39
N MET A 27 3.02 1.11 -1.15
CA MET A 27 3.59 0.48 0.04
C MET A 27 3.20 -0.99 0.17
N LEU A 28 1.91 -1.29 -0.07
CA LEU A 28 1.41 -2.65 0.01
C LEU A 28 2.01 -3.54 -1.09
N LYS A 29 2.16 -3.02 -2.32
CA LYS A 29 2.86 -3.72 -3.40
C LYS A 29 4.33 -3.98 -3.11
N GLN A 30 4.98 -3.12 -2.32
CA GLN A 30 6.35 -3.33 -1.84
C GLN A 30 6.44 -4.37 -0.71
N GLY A 31 5.31 -4.93 -0.27
CA GLY A 31 5.25 -5.91 0.82
C GLY A 31 5.30 -5.27 2.21
N ILE A 32 5.13 -3.95 2.34
CA ILE A 32 5.06 -3.29 3.64
C ILE A 32 3.81 -3.77 4.37
N HIS A 33 3.99 -4.18 5.63
CA HIS A 33 2.92 -4.75 6.42
C HIS A 33 1.71 -3.79 6.56
N PRO A 34 0.46 -4.25 6.35
CA PRO A 34 -0.73 -3.40 6.37
C PRO A 34 -0.92 -2.57 7.65
N LYS A 35 -0.43 -3.06 8.80
CA LYS A 35 -0.43 -2.31 10.07
C LYS A 35 0.41 -1.02 9.97
N ILE A 36 1.60 -1.09 9.37
CA ILE A 36 2.50 0.05 9.20
C ILE A 36 1.88 1.06 8.23
N VAL A 37 1.30 0.58 7.13
CA VAL A 37 0.57 1.42 6.17
C VAL A 37 -0.61 2.11 6.87
N SER A 38 -1.38 1.36 7.67
CA SER A 38 -2.50 1.88 8.45
C SER A 38 -2.09 3.00 9.42
N GLU A 39 -0.98 2.84 10.11
CA GLU A 39 -0.44 3.84 11.05
C GLU A 39 0.05 5.10 10.33
N ARG A 40 0.78 4.94 9.22
CA ARG A 40 1.19 6.07 8.36
C ARG A 40 0.00 6.87 7.82
N LEU A 41 -1.10 6.18 7.53
CA LEU A 41 -2.33 6.81 7.09
C LEU A 41 -3.12 7.41 8.27
N GLY A 42 -2.88 6.99 9.51
CA GLY A 42 -3.66 7.42 10.68
C GLY A 42 -5.04 6.75 10.76
N HIS A 43 -5.19 5.55 10.21
CA HIS A 43 -6.42 4.77 10.37
C HIS A 43 -6.50 4.19 11.77
N LYS A 44 -7.61 4.44 12.47
CA LYS A 44 -7.86 3.93 13.84
C LYS A 44 -7.83 2.41 13.94
N ARG A 45 -8.11 1.70 12.85
CA ARG A 45 -8.13 0.24 12.78
C ARG A 45 -7.43 -0.20 11.50
N VAL A 46 -6.59 -1.23 11.61
CA VAL A 46 -5.92 -1.84 10.45
C VAL A 46 -6.92 -2.44 9.47
N GLY A 47 -8.08 -2.90 9.96
CA GLY A 47 -9.18 -3.40 9.13
C GLY A 47 -9.58 -2.42 8.03
N ILE A 48 -9.61 -1.11 8.30
CA ILE A 48 -9.93 -0.09 7.28
C ILE A 48 -8.95 -0.17 6.09
N THR A 49 -7.67 -0.32 6.38
CA THR A 49 -6.62 -0.45 5.36
C THR A 49 -6.75 -1.77 4.60
N LEU A 50 -7.01 -2.87 5.31
CA LEU A 50 -7.19 -4.18 4.69
C LEU A 50 -8.44 -4.23 3.81
N ASP A 51 -9.57 -3.73 4.30
CA ASP A 51 -10.84 -3.67 3.55
C ASP A 51 -10.69 -2.83 2.28
N THR A 52 -9.96 -1.70 2.37
CA THR A 52 -9.76 -0.79 1.23
C THR A 52 -8.79 -1.34 0.20
N TYR A 53 -7.71 -2.00 0.62
CA TYR A 53 -6.58 -2.31 -0.26
C TYR A 53 -6.28 -3.82 -0.41
N SER A 54 -7.06 -4.72 0.18
CA SER A 54 -6.86 -6.18 0.06
C SER A 54 -6.71 -6.65 -1.40
N HIS A 55 -7.42 -6.02 -2.33
CA HIS A 55 -7.38 -6.33 -3.76
C HIS A 55 -6.06 -5.97 -4.47
N VAL A 56 -5.25 -5.04 -3.92
CA VAL A 56 -3.91 -4.71 -4.45
C VAL A 56 -2.79 -5.48 -3.77
N VAL A 57 -3.16 -6.45 -2.93
CA VAL A 57 -2.27 -7.38 -2.24
C VAL A 57 -2.34 -8.80 -2.87
N PRO A 58 -2.57 -9.01 -4.19
CA PRO A 58 -2.43 -10.34 -4.76
C PRO A 58 -0.94 -10.73 -4.71
N GLY A 59 -0.67 -11.99 -4.38
CA GLY A 59 0.69 -12.51 -4.27
C GLY A 59 1.39 -12.28 -2.93
N LEU A 60 0.78 -11.63 -1.94
CA LEU A 60 1.38 -11.55 -0.60
C LEU A 60 1.42 -12.93 0.09
N GLN A 61 0.41 -13.77 -0.17
CA GLN A 61 0.39 -15.16 0.30
C GLN A 61 1.48 -15.99 -0.39
N GLU A 62 1.59 -15.89 -1.73
CA GLU A 62 2.64 -16.57 -2.49
C GLU A 62 4.04 -16.12 -2.03
N LYS A 63 4.26 -14.81 -1.87
CA LYS A 63 5.52 -14.27 -1.37
C LYS A 63 5.82 -14.72 0.07
N ALA A 64 4.82 -14.76 0.95
CA ALA A 64 5.00 -15.24 2.32
C ALA A 64 5.40 -16.73 2.35
N VAL A 65 4.81 -17.55 1.47
CA VAL A 65 5.16 -18.96 1.33
C VAL A 65 6.57 -19.12 0.75
N GLU A 66 6.92 -18.31 -0.25
CA GLU A 66 8.25 -18.32 -0.87
C GLU A 66 9.34 -17.87 0.12
N ASP A 67 9.10 -16.78 0.85
CA ASP A 67 9.99 -16.30 1.92
C ASP A 67 10.12 -17.36 3.04
N PHE A 68 9.03 -18.02 3.43
CA PHE A 68 9.06 -19.09 4.42
C PHE A 68 9.90 -20.28 3.93
N ALA A 69 9.67 -20.75 2.70
CA ALA A 69 10.44 -21.85 2.11
C ALA A 69 11.92 -21.50 1.99
N ASN A 70 12.25 -20.31 1.49
CA ASN A 70 13.63 -19.84 1.36
C ASN A 70 14.35 -19.81 2.71
N ASN A 71 13.71 -19.29 3.75
CA ASN A 71 14.29 -19.25 5.10
C ASN A 71 14.42 -20.65 5.74
N LEU A 72 13.52 -21.59 5.42
CA LEU A 72 13.54 -22.95 5.95
C LEU A 72 14.60 -23.83 5.26
N PHE A 73 14.85 -23.61 3.96
CA PHE A 73 15.75 -24.43 3.15
C PHE A 73 17.11 -23.79 2.87
N GLN A 74 17.33 -22.52 3.19
CA GLN A 74 18.69 -21.95 3.31
C GLN A 74 19.38 -22.48 4.57
N LYS A 75 19.82 -23.74 4.47
CA LYS A 75 20.80 -24.33 5.38
C LYS A 75 22.18 -23.80 4.99
N HIS A 76 22.93 -23.30 5.99
CA HIS A 76 24.39 -23.18 5.90
C HIS A 76 25.03 -24.47 5.39
#